data_AF-A0AAD9SDJ7-F1
#
_entry.id   AF-A0AAD9SDJ7-F1
#
_cell.length_a   1.000
_cell.length_b   1.000
_cell.length_c   1.000
_cell.angle_alpha   90.00
_cell.angle_beta   90.00
_cell.angle_gamma   90.00
#
_symmetry.space_group_name_H-M   'P 1'
#
loop_
_entity.id
_entity.type
_entity.pdbx_description
1 polymer ?
#
loop_
_entity_poly.entity_id
_entity_poly.type
_entity_poly.pdbx_seq_one_letter_code
_entity_poly.pdbx_strand_id
1 'polypeptide(L)'
;MQPSLLFPVGTAVLAASSVLAAKCGSGSQCAEDEPCCSQYGECGVGAYCLGGCDPRFSFSLDSCVPEPVCQSRSLSMDSLDRVQSIEKYLGDSSEADWVSSGDPLVYKDNVLLTMPAYKAGTVLASTVYMWYGNVKARMKSSRGNGVVSAFILLSDVKDEIDFEFIGADLETVQTNYYYQANPVWTNSKNITDLSDTYENFHDYEIQWTPDQVVWLVDGKAGRTLKKSDTWNATTNQYDFPQTPARVQLSIWPGGNSTNSEYTIEWAGGAIDWNSEDIKNYGYDFATFSSVSIECYNATSAPGTNKGKSYYYNDAAGTNNTVVDSDKPTILASLQGTGTDMEAGASSASASSSASTANTVPGGSSGSGVGNVVGGDTSGSGSGSSSGSSTTSSSDCAATGFTVDCNNSGSGSKSGAAGGNDKVFGASAFAAIVAFVFLAWL
;
A
#
# COMPACT_ATOMS: atom_id res chain seq x y z
N MET A 1 68.28 -15.16 14.62
CA MET A 1 67.04 -15.67 15.24
C MET A 1 66.18 -14.47 15.63
N GLN A 2 65.24 -14.10 14.77
CA GLN A 2 64.13 -13.17 15.03
C GLN A 2 62.89 -13.86 14.47
N PRO A 3 61.80 -14.05 15.24
CA PRO A 3 60.59 -14.63 14.71
C PRO A 3 59.70 -13.53 14.14
N SER A 4 59.36 -13.67 12.85
CA SER A 4 58.39 -12.84 12.14
C SER A 4 56.98 -13.13 12.66
N LEU A 5 56.35 -12.14 13.29
CA LEU A 5 54.94 -12.14 13.68
C LEU A 5 54.10 -11.75 12.45
N LEU A 6 53.40 -12.73 11.87
CA LEU A 6 52.33 -12.53 10.89
C LEU A 6 51.04 -12.20 11.66
N PHE A 7 50.54 -10.98 11.52
CA PHE A 7 49.19 -10.60 11.94
C PHE A 7 48.20 -11.07 10.86
N PRO A 8 47.13 -11.83 11.20
CA PRO A 8 46.03 -12.04 10.27
C PRO A 8 45.20 -10.76 10.19
N VAL A 9 45.15 -10.15 9.01
CA VAL A 9 44.15 -9.14 8.67
C VAL A 9 42.82 -9.87 8.56
N GLY A 10 42.04 -9.86 9.65
CA GLY A 10 40.65 -10.30 9.63
C GLY A 10 39.82 -9.27 8.86
N THR A 11 39.54 -9.56 7.60
CA THR A 11 38.49 -8.88 6.84
C THR A 11 37.16 -9.21 7.50
N ALA A 12 36.65 -8.30 8.32
CA ALA A 12 35.28 -8.33 8.79
C ALA A 12 34.36 -8.09 7.57
N VAL A 13 33.88 -9.19 6.99
CA VAL A 13 32.77 -9.14 6.04
C VAL A 13 31.54 -8.77 6.85
N LEU A 14 31.18 -7.49 6.85
CA LEU A 14 29.83 -7.04 7.21
C LEU A 14 28.89 -7.59 6.13
N ALA A 15 28.44 -8.82 6.32
CA ALA A 15 27.25 -9.30 5.65
C ALA A 15 26.10 -8.48 6.21
N ALA A 16 25.61 -7.51 5.43
CA ALA A 16 24.31 -6.91 5.64
C ALA A 16 23.29 -8.03 5.39
N SER A 17 23.03 -8.85 6.41
CA SER A 17 21.87 -9.73 6.45
C SER A 17 20.66 -8.81 6.39
N SER A 18 19.97 -8.74 5.26
CA SER A 18 18.62 -8.20 5.24
C SER A 18 17.78 -9.11 6.13
N VAL A 19 17.56 -8.69 7.38
CA VAL A 19 16.68 -9.41 8.30
C VAL A 19 15.27 -9.22 7.76
N LEU A 20 14.77 -10.26 7.08
CA LEU A 20 13.36 -10.35 6.69
C LEU A 20 12.51 -10.12 7.95
N ALA A 21 11.57 -9.17 7.87
CA ALA A 21 10.67 -8.86 8.98
C ALA A 21 9.97 -10.13 9.47
N ALA A 22 9.85 -10.27 10.80
CA ALA A 22 9.11 -11.39 11.40
C ALA A 22 7.64 -11.34 10.96
N LYS A 23 6.98 -12.50 10.87
CA LYS A 23 5.59 -12.61 10.38
C LYS A 23 4.60 -12.75 11.53
N CYS A 24 3.44 -12.12 11.37
CA CYS A 24 2.31 -12.17 12.31
C CYS A 24 1.01 -12.53 11.58
N GLY A 25 0.03 -13.00 12.35
CA GLY A 25 -1.27 -13.44 11.83
C GLY A 25 -1.88 -14.53 12.69
N SER A 26 -2.87 -15.25 12.15
CA SER A 26 -3.49 -16.38 12.86
C SER A 26 -2.44 -17.38 13.34
N GLY A 27 -2.27 -17.49 14.66
CA GLY A 27 -1.29 -18.38 15.30
C GLY A 27 0.11 -17.80 15.51
N SER A 28 0.38 -16.54 15.16
CA SER A 28 1.66 -15.86 15.40
C SER A 28 1.46 -14.40 15.82
N GLN A 29 2.02 -14.03 16.96
CA GLN A 29 2.04 -12.64 17.45
C GLN A 29 3.43 -12.03 17.30
N CYS A 30 3.48 -10.72 17.14
CA CYS A 30 4.72 -9.98 17.17
C CYS A 30 5.40 -9.99 18.55
N ALA A 31 6.73 -9.87 18.55
CA ALA A 31 7.54 -9.77 19.77
C ALA A 31 7.56 -8.34 20.31
N GLU A 32 7.96 -8.16 21.57
CA GLU A 32 7.93 -6.85 22.26
C GLU A 32 8.82 -5.78 21.58
N ASP A 33 9.93 -6.18 20.97
CA ASP A 33 10.89 -5.29 20.29
C ASP A 33 10.47 -4.87 18.87
N GLU A 34 9.57 -5.63 18.24
CA GLU A 34 8.92 -5.30 16.95
C GLU A 34 7.40 -5.48 17.08
N PRO A 35 6.71 -4.72 17.94
CA PRO A 35 5.43 -5.11 18.52
C PRO A 35 4.23 -4.98 17.59
N CYS A 36 4.37 -4.32 16.45
CA CYS A 36 3.24 -3.94 15.61
C CYS A 36 3.10 -4.85 14.39
N CYS A 37 1.94 -5.49 14.27
CA CYS A 37 1.62 -6.35 13.13
C CYS A 37 1.02 -5.52 11.99
N SER A 38 1.80 -5.19 10.97
CA SER A 38 1.36 -4.39 9.84
C SER A 38 0.28 -5.05 8.97
N GLN A 39 -0.26 -4.29 8.02
CA GLN A 39 -1.26 -4.75 7.06
C GLN A 39 -0.83 -6.00 6.27
N TYR A 40 0.47 -6.18 6.06
CA TYR A 40 1.05 -7.28 5.27
C TYR A 40 1.45 -8.49 6.12
N GLY A 41 1.06 -8.53 7.39
CA GLY A 41 1.39 -9.62 8.32
C GLY A 41 2.87 -9.63 8.70
N GLU A 42 3.46 -8.45 8.84
CA GLU A 42 4.87 -8.26 9.20
C GLU A 42 5.00 -7.46 10.48
N CYS A 43 5.92 -7.85 11.35
CA CYS A 43 6.24 -7.21 12.61
C CYS A 43 7.26 -6.09 12.44
N GLY A 44 7.10 -5.01 13.20
CA GLY A 44 8.04 -3.88 13.19
C GLY A 44 7.62 -2.76 14.14
N VAL A 45 8.23 -1.59 13.96
CA VAL A 45 7.93 -0.33 14.68
C VAL A 45 7.60 0.78 13.68
N GLY A 46 7.23 1.98 14.16
CA GLY A 46 7.03 3.13 13.28
C GLY A 46 5.83 2.96 12.37
N ALA A 47 6.04 2.97 11.05
CA ALA A 47 4.95 2.87 10.08
C ALA A 47 4.20 1.52 10.16
N TYR A 48 4.82 0.48 10.73
CA TYR A 48 4.15 -0.79 11.06
C TYR A 48 3.04 -0.63 12.11
N CYS A 49 3.19 0.36 12.99
CA CYS A 49 2.27 0.65 14.09
C CYS A 49 1.18 1.66 13.69
N LEU A 50 1.36 2.37 12.58
CA LEU A 50 0.36 3.30 12.04
C LEU A 50 -0.71 2.52 11.27
N GLY A 51 -1.39 3.18 10.34
CA GLY A 51 -2.59 2.62 9.76
C GLY A 51 -2.39 1.25 9.09
N GLY A 52 -3.24 0.30 9.45
CA GLY A 52 -3.21 -1.09 8.99
C GLY A 52 -2.65 -2.07 10.01
N CYS A 53 -2.22 -1.58 11.17
CA CYS A 53 -1.68 -2.37 12.27
C CYS A 53 -2.78 -3.20 12.92
N ASP A 54 -2.71 -4.53 12.82
CA ASP A 54 -3.70 -5.43 13.42
C ASP A 54 -3.37 -5.66 14.92
N PRO A 55 -4.16 -5.12 15.85
CA PRO A 55 -3.88 -5.23 17.29
C PRO A 55 -4.04 -6.67 17.81
N ARG A 56 -4.77 -7.54 17.09
CA ARG A 56 -5.01 -8.93 17.51
C ARG A 56 -3.75 -9.80 17.37
N PHE A 57 -2.92 -9.46 16.39
CA PHE A 57 -1.67 -10.17 16.08
C PHE A 57 -0.42 -9.37 16.45
N SER A 58 -0.60 -8.17 16.99
CA SER A 58 0.46 -7.40 17.62
C SER A 58 0.83 -7.97 18.99
N PHE A 59 1.95 -7.51 19.57
CA PHE A 59 2.41 -7.96 20.90
C PHE A 59 1.36 -7.69 21.99
N SER A 60 0.65 -6.56 21.88
CA SER A 60 -0.46 -6.18 22.75
C SER A 60 -1.49 -5.35 21.98
N LEU A 61 -2.69 -5.17 22.54
CA LEU A 61 -3.73 -4.32 21.94
C LEU A 61 -3.31 -2.85 21.83
N ASP A 62 -2.44 -2.37 22.73
CA ASP A 62 -1.93 -1.00 22.73
C ASP A 62 -0.66 -0.83 21.87
N SER A 63 -0.18 -1.89 21.20
CA SER A 63 1.01 -1.81 20.34
C SER A 63 0.77 -0.95 19.10
N CYS A 64 -0.43 -1.01 18.53
CA CYS A 64 -0.82 -0.18 17.40
C CYS A 64 -1.13 1.25 17.86
N VAL A 65 -0.76 2.22 17.02
CA VAL A 65 -1.13 3.63 17.21
C VAL A 65 -2.63 3.79 16.97
N PRO A 66 -3.36 4.51 17.84
CA PRO A 66 -4.77 4.80 17.65
C PRO A 66 -5.08 5.43 16.28
N GLU A 67 -6.19 5.00 15.68
CA GLU A 67 -6.63 5.34 14.33
C GLU A 67 -7.24 6.76 14.29
N PRO A 68 -6.75 7.72 13.49
CA PRO A 68 -7.37 9.04 13.39
C PRO A 68 -8.84 8.97 12.95
N VAL A 69 -9.74 9.62 13.69
CA VAL A 69 -11.18 9.55 13.40
C VAL A 69 -11.55 10.18 12.06
N CYS A 70 -12.65 9.70 11.51
CA CYS A 70 -13.26 10.20 10.29
C CYS A 70 -13.52 11.72 10.34
N GLN A 71 -13.24 12.39 9.24
CA GLN A 71 -13.69 13.77 9.01
C GLN A 71 -14.29 13.87 7.60
N SER A 72 -15.53 14.37 7.50
CA SER A 72 -16.18 14.54 6.21
C SER A 72 -15.41 15.54 5.36
N ARG A 73 -15.02 15.15 4.15
CA ARG A 73 -14.18 15.96 3.27
C ARG A 73 -14.37 15.59 1.81
N SER A 74 -14.15 16.58 0.95
CA SER A 74 -14.01 16.39 -0.50
C SER A 74 -12.54 16.60 -0.85
N LEU A 75 -11.91 15.55 -1.34
CA LEU A 75 -10.51 15.46 -1.69
C LEU A 75 -10.38 15.58 -3.20
N SER A 76 -9.88 16.72 -3.67
CA SER A 76 -9.45 16.86 -5.06
C SER A 76 -8.19 16.02 -5.26
N MET A 77 -8.15 15.24 -6.34
CA MET A 77 -6.99 14.45 -6.72
C MET A 77 -6.26 15.16 -7.86
N ASP A 78 -5.88 16.42 -7.67
CA ASP A 78 -5.25 17.28 -8.68
C ASP A 78 -3.80 17.68 -8.33
N SER A 79 -3.32 17.30 -7.14
CA SER A 79 -1.99 17.58 -6.63
C SER A 79 -1.50 16.47 -5.68
N LEU A 80 -0.20 16.48 -5.34
CA LEU A 80 0.38 15.58 -4.34
C LEU A 80 0.69 16.30 -3.02
N ASP A 81 0.28 17.56 -2.84
CA ASP A 81 0.62 18.38 -1.67
C ASP A 81 0.11 17.78 -0.36
N ARG A 82 -0.96 16.99 -0.43
CA ARG A 82 -1.60 16.29 0.69
C ARG A 82 -1.32 14.79 0.71
N VAL A 83 -0.32 14.34 -0.05
CA VAL A 83 0.13 12.95 -0.12
C VAL A 83 1.52 12.85 0.52
N GLN A 84 1.67 12.00 1.53
CA GLN A 84 2.96 11.73 2.15
C GLN A 84 3.40 10.29 1.91
N SER A 85 4.69 10.05 1.69
CA SER A 85 5.24 8.69 1.64
C SER A 85 5.08 8.01 2.99
N ILE A 86 4.77 6.71 2.98
CA ILE A 86 4.76 5.84 4.16
C ILE A 86 6.09 5.87 4.92
N GLU A 87 7.20 6.16 4.23
CA GLU A 87 8.54 6.29 4.82
C GLU A 87 8.73 7.55 5.66
N LYS A 88 7.74 8.46 5.67
CA LYS A 88 7.82 9.77 6.34
C LYS A 88 6.61 10.08 7.21
N TYR A 89 5.47 9.47 6.90
CA TYR A 89 4.23 9.76 7.62
C TYR A 89 4.30 9.27 9.07
N LEU A 90 3.97 10.15 10.01
CA LEU A 90 4.04 9.88 11.45
C LEU A 90 2.67 9.75 12.14
N GLY A 91 1.57 9.75 11.38
CA GLY A 91 0.21 9.64 11.95
C GLY A 91 -0.56 10.96 12.11
N ASP A 92 -0.03 12.07 11.59
CA ASP A 92 -0.71 13.37 11.59
C ASP A 92 -1.64 13.54 10.37
N SER A 93 -2.91 13.20 10.57
CA SER A 93 -3.96 13.34 9.55
C SER A 93 -4.33 14.79 9.19
N SER A 94 -3.80 15.78 9.93
CA SER A 94 -4.01 17.20 9.60
C SER A 94 -3.05 17.68 8.51
N GLU A 95 -1.88 17.05 8.37
CA GLU A 95 -0.83 17.40 7.42
C GLU A 95 -0.87 16.58 6.12
N ALA A 96 -1.59 15.46 6.10
CA ALA A 96 -1.78 14.63 4.91
C ALA A 96 -3.19 14.04 4.86
N ASP A 97 -3.74 13.92 3.66
CA ASP A 97 -4.98 13.19 3.41
C ASP A 97 -4.70 11.74 3.02
N TRP A 98 -3.55 11.50 2.40
CA TRP A 98 -3.15 10.19 1.88
C TRP A 98 -1.73 9.82 2.30
N VAL A 99 -1.55 8.54 2.61
CA VAL A 99 -0.24 7.90 2.73
C VAL A 99 0.00 7.07 1.47
N SER A 100 1.14 7.28 0.80
CA SER A 100 1.53 6.55 -0.40
C SER A 100 2.52 5.45 -0.10
N SER A 101 2.28 4.26 -0.67
CA SER A 101 3.30 3.27 -0.97
C SER A 101 3.41 3.16 -2.47
N GLY A 102 4.58 3.45 -3.04
CA GLY A 102 4.77 3.63 -4.48
C GLY A 102 4.68 5.09 -4.93
N ASP A 103 4.64 5.28 -6.25
CA ASP A 103 4.90 6.54 -6.92
C ASP A 103 3.66 7.08 -7.66
N PRO A 104 2.79 7.83 -6.98
CA PRO A 104 1.70 8.55 -7.64
C PRO A 104 2.27 9.73 -8.43
N LEU A 105 1.57 10.15 -9.47
CA LEU A 105 1.93 11.33 -10.26
C LEU A 105 0.71 12.16 -10.62
N VAL A 106 0.92 13.42 -11.01
CA VAL A 106 -0.16 14.32 -11.43
C VAL A 106 -0.14 14.43 -12.95
N TYR A 107 -1.30 14.26 -13.57
CA TYR A 107 -1.50 14.43 -15.01
C TYR A 107 -2.87 15.02 -15.31
N LYS A 108 -2.89 16.17 -16.00
CA LYS A 108 -4.13 16.89 -16.40
C LYS A 108 -5.14 17.01 -15.26
N ASP A 109 -4.72 17.60 -14.13
CA ASP A 109 -5.55 17.82 -12.94
C ASP A 109 -6.15 16.52 -12.33
N ASN A 110 -5.46 15.39 -12.52
CA ASN A 110 -5.79 14.10 -11.93
C ASN A 110 -4.53 13.47 -11.32
N VAL A 111 -4.70 12.61 -10.32
CA VAL A 111 -3.64 11.76 -9.77
C VAL A 111 -3.71 10.41 -10.46
N LEU A 112 -2.57 9.98 -10.99
CA LEU A 112 -2.38 8.63 -11.48
C LEU A 112 -1.68 7.80 -10.41
N LEU A 113 -2.22 6.62 -10.13
CA LEU A 113 -1.49 5.58 -9.40
C LEU A 113 -0.76 4.73 -10.43
N THR A 114 0.55 4.64 -10.32
CA THR A 114 1.38 3.98 -11.32
C THR A 114 1.80 2.57 -10.90
N MET A 115 2.04 1.73 -11.89
CA MET A 115 2.63 0.41 -11.75
C MET A 115 3.71 0.23 -12.82
N PRO A 116 4.99 0.57 -12.50
CA PRO A 116 6.10 0.34 -13.41
C PRO A 116 6.31 -1.15 -13.71
N ALA A 117 6.89 -1.44 -14.88
CA ALA A 117 7.16 -2.81 -15.30
C ALA A 117 7.94 -3.61 -14.23
N TYR A 118 7.48 -4.82 -13.93
CA TYR A 118 8.08 -5.74 -12.96
C TYR A 118 8.16 -5.24 -11.51
N LYS A 119 7.44 -4.16 -11.17
CA LYS A 119 7.38 -3.61 -9.81
C LYS A 119 6.00 -3.80 -9.20
N ALA A 120 5.92 -3.58 -7.89
CA ALA A 120 4.64 -3.39 -7.22
C ALA A 120 4.01 -2.08 -7.73
N GLY A 121 2.68 -2.04 -7.73
CA GLY A 121 1.95 -0.82 -8.04
C GLY A 121 1.75 0.06 -6.82
N THR A 122 1.17 1.24 -7.06
CA THR A 122 0.98 2.27 -6.05
C THR A 122 -0.29 2.04 -5.24
N VAL A 123 -0.22 2.32 -3.94
CA VAL A 123 -1.35 2.39 -3.01
C VAL A 123 -1.41 3.77 -2.37
N LEU A 124 -2.59 4.40 -2.37
CA LEU A 124 -2.92 5.51 -1.49
C LEU A 124 -3.89 5.03 -0.42
N ALA A 125 -3.54 5.23 0.84
CA ALA A 125 -4.42 4.94 1.99
C ALA A 125 -4.79 6.25 2.70
N SER A 126 -6.07 6.46 3.01
CA SER A 126 -6.51 7.66 3.73
C SER A 126 -5.88 7.73 5.12
N THR A 127 -5.56 8.92 5.57
CA THR A 127 -5.00 9.14 6.92
C THR A 127 -6.04 9.08 8.03
N VAL A 128 -7.33 9.11 7.68
CA VAL A 128 -8.47 8.97 8.59
C VAL A 128 -9.22 7.67 8.35
N TYR A 129 -9.91 7.19 9.39
CA TYR A 129 -10.71 5.98 9.40
C TYR A 129 -12.19 6.32 9.45
N MET A 130 -12.99 5.82 8.50
CA MET A 130 -14.44 5.90 8.58
C MET A 130 -14.99 4.72 9.35
N TRP A 131 -15.94 4.98 10.24
CA TRP A 131 -16.70 3.93 10.91
C TRP A 131 -18.16 4.08 10.52
N TYR A 132 -18.52 3.40 9.42
CA TYR A 132 -19.70 3.69 8.60
C TYR A 132 -19.62 5.08 7.92
N GLY A 133 -20.55 5.34 7.02
CA GLY A 133 -20.66 6.59 6.26
C GLY A 133 -20.87 6.34 4.77
N ASN A 134 -20.45 7.31 3.98
CA ASN A 134 -20.44 7.23 2.54
C ASN A 134 -19.04 7.57 2.03
N VAL A 135 -18.57 6.83 1.02
CA VAL A 135 -17.38 7.21 0.26
C VAL A 135 -17.65 7.08 -1.22
N LYS A 136 -17.22 8.07 -1.98
CA LYS A 136 -17.34 8.09 -3.43
C LYS A 136 -16.04 8.51 -4.08
N ALA A 137 -15.58 7.70 -5.03
CA ALA A 137 -14.40 7.99 -5.85
C ALA A 137 -14.83 8.19 -7.30
N ARG A 138 -14.37 9.30 -7.90
CA ARG A 138 -14.47 9.52 -9.34
C ARG A 138 -13.16 9.07 -9.99
N MET A 139 -13.21 7.97 -10.73
CA MET A 139 -12.00 7.32 -11.25
C MET A 139 -12.19 6.64 -12.60
N LYS A 140 -11.06 6.30 -13.22
CA LYS A 140 -10.90 5.37 -14.34
C LYS A 140 -9.99 4.22 -13.89
N SER A 141 -10.32 3.00 -14.26
CA SER A 141 -9.45 1.85 -14.00
C SER A 141 -8.26 1.83 -14.96
N SER A 142 -7.30 0.95 -14.70
CA SER A 142 -6.29 0.55 -15.69
C SER A 142 -6.88 -0.48 -16.67
N ARG A 143 -6.08 -0.84 -17.68
CA ARG A 143 -6.37 -1.86 -18.69
C ARG A 143 -5.25 -2.91 -18.79
N GLY A 144 -5.54 -3.98 -19.53
CA GLY A 144 -4.59 -5.05 -19.82
C GLY A 144 -4.75 -6.26 -18.91
N ASN A 145 -4.42 -7.44 -19.45
CA ASN A 145 -4.46 -8.68 -18.69
C ASN A 145 -3.58 -8.59 -17.44
N GLY A 146 -4.04 -9.16 -16.33
CA GLY A 146 -3.26 -9.22 -15.10
C GLY A 146 -3.10 -7.90 -14.36
N VAL A 147 -3.60 -6.78 -14.89
CA VAL A 147 -3.57 -5.47 -14.22
C VAL A 147 -4.87 -5.30 -13.43
N VAL A 148 -4.78 -5.02 -12.15
CA VAL A 148 -5.95 -4.81 -11.28
C VAL A 148 -5.91 -3.40 -10.70
N SER A 149 -7.01 -2.67 -10.79
CA SER A 149 -7.23 -1.44 -10.02
C SER A 149 -8.22 -1.70 -8.90
N ALA A 150 -8.09 -1.02 -7.77
CA ALA A 150 -8.99 -1.24 -6.64
C ALA A 150 -9.38 0.05 -5.91
N PHE A 151 -10.59 0.05 -5.36
CA PHE A 151 -11.11 1.04 -4.43
C PHE A 151 -11.74 0.28 -3.25
N ILE A 152 -11.10 0.35 -2.09
CA ILE A 152 -11.32 -0.54 -0.96
C ILE A 152 -11.57 0.29 0.31
N LEU A 153 -12.47 -0.19 1.17
CA LEU A 153 -12.47 0.13 2.60
C LEU A 153 -11.81 -1.03 3.35
N LEU A 154 -10.70 -0.78 4.06
CA LEU A 154 -9.98 -1.80 4.81
C LEU A 154 -9.72 -1.34 6.24
N SER A 155 -10.21 -2.12 7.21
CA SER A 155 -9.93 -1.92 8.64
C SER A 155 -8.64 -2.60 9.08
N ASP A 156 -8.16 -2.20 10.25
CA ASP A 156 -6.94 -2.76 10.85
C ASP A 156 -7.11 -4.25 11.19
N VAL A 157 -8.33 -4.65 11.58
CA VAL A 157 -8.74 -6.05 11.82
C VAL A 157 -9.27 -6.77 10.57
N LYS A 158 -9.10 -6.19 9.38
CA LYS A 158 -9.35 -6.81 8.08
C LYS A 158 -10.82 -7.10 7.73
N ASP A 159 -11.76 -6.34 8.30
CA ASP A 159 -13.02 -6.09 7.61
C ASP A 159 -12.73 -5.31 6.32
N GLU A 160 -13.35 -5.74 5.22
CA GLU A 160 -13.10 -5.23 3.86
C GLU A 160 -14.40 -5.05 3.08
N ILE A 161 -14.48 -3.97 2.30
CA ILE A 161 -15.55 -3.69 1.32
C ILE A 161 -14.87 -3.12 0.09
N ASP A 162 -15.03 -3.73 -1.09
CA ASP A 162 -14.24 -3.35 -2.26
C ASP A 162 -15.04 -3.20 -3.56
N PHE A 163 -14.43 -2.43 -4.46
CA PHE A 163 -14.56 -2.51 -5.89
C PHE A 163 -13.21 -2.97 -6.48
N GLU A 164 -13.22 -3.99 -7.33
CA GLU A 164 -12.05 -4.46 -8.08
C GLU A 164 -12.30 -4.41 -9.58
N PHE A 165 -11.35 -3.85 -10.32
CA PHE A 165 -11.40 -3.67 -11.77
C PHE A 165 -10.34 -4.56 -12.41
N ILE A 166 -10.77 -5.51 -13.22
CA ILE A 166 -9.87 -6.40 -13.95
C ILE A 166 -9.56 -5.75 -15.29
N GLY A 167 -8.31 -5.39 -15.55
CA GLY A 167 -7.93 -4.65 -16.77
C GLY A 167 -8.22 -5.39 -18.09
N ALA A 168 -8.47 -6.70 -18.03
CA ALA A 168 -8.93 -7.51 -19.17
C ALA A 168 -10.44 -7.35 -19.48
N ASP A 169 -11.23 -6.80 -18.55
CA ASP A 169 -12.67 -6.56 -18.68
C ASP A 169 -13.00 -5.11 -18.29
N LEU A 170 -13.24 -4.28 -19.31
CA LEU A 170 -13.45 -2.84 -19.16
C LEU A 170 -14.94 -2.44 -19.08
N GLU A 171 -15.87 -3.40 -19.04
CA GLU A 171 -17.32 -3.14 -18.97
C GLU A 171 -17.94 -3.63 -17.66
N THR A 172 -17.11 -4.16 -16.76
CA THR A 172 -17.50 -4.75 -15.48
C THR A 172 -16.65 -4.23 -14.34
N VAL A 173 -17.27 -4.05 -13.18
CA VAL A 173 -16.56 -3.95 -11.89
C VAL A 173 -17.02 -5.08 -10.97
N GLN A 174 -16.08 -5.67 -10.25
CA GLN A 174 -16.37 -6.66 -9.22
C GLN A 174 -16.56 -5.96 -7.86
N THR A 175 -17.46 -6.49 -7.05
CA THR A 175 -17.70 -6.05 -5.68
C THR A 175 -17.51 -7.23 -4.76
N ASN A 176 -16.85 -7.02 -3.62
CA ASN A 176 -16.64 -8.06 -2.64
C ASN A 176 -16.63 -7.49 -1.21
N TYR A 177 -16.63 -8.39 -0.24
CA TYR A 177 -16.51 -8.04 1.17
C TYR A 177 -15.90 -9.20 1.95
N TYR A 178 -15.13 -8.84 2.97
CA TYR A 178 -14.57 -9.78 3.93
C TYR A 178 -14.88 -9.33 5.35
N TYR A 179 -15.13 -10.31 6.22
CA TYR A 179 -15.18 -10.10 7.66
C TYR A 179 -13.90 -10.66 8.25
N GLN A 180 -13.11 -9.79 8.88
CA GLN A 180 -11.88 -10.15 9.58
C GLN A 180 -10.92 -11.07 8.78
N ALA A 181 -10.64 -10.75 7.52
CA ALA A 181 -9.77 -11.52 6.62
C ALA A 181 -10.21 -12.96 6.36
N ASN A 182 -11.47 -13.33 6.63
CA ASN A 182 -11.99 -14.66 6.31
C ASN A 182 -12.45 -14.73 4.84
N PRO A 183 -11.72 -15.41 3.93
CA PRO A 183 -12.09 -15.44 2.53
C PRO A 183 -13.32 -16.31 2.28
N VAL A 184 -14.34 -15.73 1.65
CA VAL A 184 -15.52 -16.45 1.16
C VAL A 184 -15.63 -16.27 -0.35
N TRP A 185 -15.19 -17.28 -1.10
CA TRP A 185 -15.05 -17.23 -2.56
C TRP A 185 -16.36 -16.99 -3.33
N THR A 186 -17.51 -17.18 -2.69
CA THR A 186 -18.83 -16.95 -3.29
C THR A 186 -19.40 -15.54 -3.05
N ASN A 187 -18.66 -14.67 -2.36
CA ASN A 187 -19.14 -13.32 -2.03
C ASN A 187 -19.00 -12.33 -3.19
N SER A 188 -18.08 -12.56 -4.13
CA SER A 188 -17.86 -11.64 -5.26
C SER A 188 -19.09 -11.58 -6.17
N LYS A 189 -19.43 -10.37 -6.62
CA LYS A 189 -20.51 -10.11 -7.59
C LYS A 189 -20.11 -9.01 -8.55
N ASN A 190 -20.58 -9.14 -9.78
CA ASN A 190 -20.30 -8.17 -10.85
C ASN A 190 -21.40 -7.11 -10.94
N ILE A 191 -20.98 -5.89 -11.24
CA ILE A 191 -21.83 -4.83 -11.81
C ILE A 191 -21.34 -4.65 -13.25
N THR A 192 -22.22 -4.94 -14.22
CA THR A 192 -21.91 -5.01 -15.66
C THR A 192 -22.55 -3.86 -16.43
N ASP A 193 -22.38 -3.88 -17.76
CA ASP A 193 -22.97 -2.92 -18.69
C ASP A 193 -22.49 -1.47 -18.45
N LEU A 194 -21.26 -1.34 -17.95
CA LEU A 194 -20.57 -0.06 -17.84
C LEU A 194 -20.04 0.36 -19.21
N SER A 195 -19.90 1.66 -19.43
CA SER A 195 -19.00 2.12 -20.49
C SER A 195 -17.56 1.80 -20.12
N ASP A 196 -16.69 1.73 -21.14
CA ASP A 196 -15.26 1.45 -20.98
C ASP A 196 -14.66 2.21 -19.78
N THR A 197 -14.28 1.45 -18.74
CA THR A 197 -13.83 1.95 -17.43
C THR A 197 -12.42 2.53 -17.47
N TYR A 198 -11.64 2.24 -18.51
CA TYR A 198 -10.33 2.86 -18.75
C TYR A 198 -10.46 4.21 -19.47
N GLU A 199 -11.38 4.31 -20.43
CA GLU A 199 -11.58 5.54 -21.19
C GLU A 199 -12.48 6.56 -20.46
N ASN A 200 -13.45 6.10 -19.69
CA ASN A 200 -14.49 6.96 -19.09
C ASN A 200 -14.40 7.04 -17.57
N PHE A 201 -14.63 8.26 -17.05
CA PHE A 201 -14.78 8.44 -15.61
C PHE A 201 -16.17 7.98 -15.16
N HIS A 202 -16.18 7.19 -14.10
CA HIS A 202 -17.37 6.79 -13.37
C HIS A 202 -17.28 7.23 -11.91
N ASP A 203 -18.43 7.42 -11.28
CA ASP A 203 -18.53 7.63 -9.83
C ASP A 203 -18.85 6.31 -9.14
N TYR A 204 -17.90 5.73 -8.43
CA TYR A 204 -18.07 4.52 -7.62
C TYR A 204 -18.31 4.92 -6.18
N GLU A 205 -19.38 4.42 -5.57
CA GLU A 205 -19.82 4.83 -4.24
C GLU A 205 -20.10 3.62 -3.35
N ILE A 206 -19.61 3.66 -2.12
CA ILE A 206 -19.91 2.70 -1.05
C ILE A 206 -20.68 3.45 0.03
N GLN A 207 -21.97 3.13 0.17
CA GLN A 207 -22.78 3.56 1.30
C GLN A 207 -22.77 2.46 2.34
N TRP A 208 -22.19 2.73 3.50
CA TRP A 208 -21.99 1.74 4.54
C TRP A 208 -22.63 2.21 5.85
N THR A 209 -23.52 1.38 6.37
CA THR A 209 -24.25 1.61 7.62
C THR A 209 -24.14 0.38 8.51
N PRO A 210 -24.53 0.46 9.79
CA PRO A 210 -24.57 -0.72 10.66
C PRO A 210 -25.42 -1.88 10.13
N ASP A 211 -26.40 -1.60 9.27
CA ASP A 211 -27.38 -2.58 8.80
C ASP A 211 -27.12 -3.07 7.37
N GLN A 212 -26.41 -2.29 6.54
CA GLN A 212 -26.17 -2.63 5.14
C GLN A 212 -25.00 -1.90 4.50
N VAL A 213 -24.48 -2.51 3.42
CA VAL A 213 -23.59 -1.89 2.43
C VAL A 213 -24.32 -1.81 1.10
N VAL A 214 -24.24 -0.67 0.41
CA VAL A 214 -24.71 -0.49 -0.96
C VAL A 214 -23.56 -0.02 -1.83
N TRP A 215 -23.33 -0.73 -2.94
CA TRP A 215 -22.39 -0.33 -3.99
C TRP A 215 -23.18 0.34 -5.10
N LEU A 216 -22.78 1.55 -5.46
CA LEU A 216 -23.37 2.30 -6.56
C LEU A 216 -22.31 2.64 -7.62
N VAL A 217 -22.75 2.67 -8.87
CA VAL A 217 -21.99 3.19 -10.00
C VAL A 217 -22.85 4.26 -10.68
N ASP A 218 -22.31 5.47 -10.82
CA ASP A 218 -23.00 6.64 -11.38
C ASP A 218 -24.36 6.91 -10.72
N GLY A 219 -24.42 6.75 -9.39
CA GLY A 219 -25.62 6.96 -8.57
C GLY A 219 -26.67 5.84 -8.68
N LYS A 220 -26.40 4.75 -9.39
CA LYS A 220 -27.28 3.58 -9.49
C LYS A 220 -26.77 2.45 -8.60
N ALA A 221 -27.62 1.93 -7.72
CA ALA A 221 -27.27 0.79 -6.89
C ALA A 221 -27.10 -0.47 -7.76
N GLY A 222 -25.89 -1.04 -7.75
CA GLY A 222 -25.59 -2.32 -8.40
C GLY A 222 -25.62 -3.50 -7.43
N ARG A 223 -25.38 -3.27 -6.14
CA ARG A 223 -25.46 -4.31 -5.11
C ARG A 223 -25.89 -3.74 -3.76
N THR A 224 -26.66 -4.53 -3.00
CA THR A 224 -26.91 -4.32 -1.58
C THR A 224 -26.59 -5.59 -0.80
N LEU A 225 -25.83 -5.44 0.28
CA LEU A 225 -25.58 -6.47 1.28
C LEU A 225 -26.24 -6.03 2.59
N LYS A 226 -27.19 -6.82 3.10
CA LYS A 226 -27.74 -6.57 4.44
C LYS A 226 -26.95 -7.37 5.46
N LYS A 227 -26.69 -6.79 6.64
CA LYS A 227 -26.09 -7.49 7.78
C LYS A 227 -26.88 -8.75 8.15
N SER A 228 -28.21 -8.71 8.04
CA SER A 228 -29.05 -9.89 8.30
C SER A 228 -28.70 -11.11 7.44
N ASP A 229 -28.14 -10.88 6.26
CA ASP A 229 -27.85 -11.92 5.26
C ASP A 229 -26.47 -12.55 5.49
N THR A 230 -25.68 -12.05 6.45
CA THR A 230 -24.33 -12.54 6.77
C THR A 230 -24.28 -13.34 8.08
N TRP A 231 -25.42 -13.84 8.56
CA TRP A 231 -25.46 -14.67 9.76
C TRP A 231 -24.67 -15.96 9.56
N ASN A 232 -23.65 -16.16 10.40
CA ASN A 232 -22.86 -17.37 10.45
C ASN A 232 -23.28 -18.19 11.68
N ALA A 233 -23.99 -19.29 11.45
CA ALA A 233 -24.46 -20.16 12.52
C ALA A 233 -23.32 -20.92 13.24
N THR A 234 -22.15 -21.06 12.62
CA THR A 234 -20.98 -21.75 13.21
C THR A 234 -20.32 -20.88 14.26
N THR A 235 -20.16 -19.58 13.99
CA THR A 235 -19.54 -18.60 14.88
C THR A 235 -20.56 -17.83 15.72
N ASN A 236 -21.86 -18.01 15.46
CA ASN A 236 -22.97 -17.36 16.15
C ASN A 236 -22.87 -15.82 16.13
N GLN A 237 -22.50 -15.27 14.97
CA GLN A 237 -22.35 -13.84 14.75
C GLN A 237 -22.70 -13.47 13.30
N TYR A 238 -22.76 -12.18 13.00
CA TYR A 238 -22.85 -11.68 11.65
C TYR A 238 -21.45 -11.40 11.12
N ASP A 239 -21.06 -12.08 10.04
CA ASP A 239 -19.80 -11.84 9.34
C ASP A 239 -20.00 -10.63 8.40
N PHE A 240 -20.24 -9.46 8.99
CA PHE A 240 -20.51 -8.18 8.30
C PHE A 240 -19.41 -7.17 8.63
N PRO A 241 -18.83 -6.46 7.64
CA PRO A 241 -17.86 -5.40 7.88
C PRO A 241 -18.41 -4.32 8.83
N GLN A 242 -17.73 -4.11 9.95
CA GLN A 242 -18.31 -3.35 11.07
C GLN A 242 -17.31 -2.53 11.88
N THR A 243 -16.05 -2.47 11.47
CA THR A 243 -14.97 -1.79 12.22
C THR A 243 -14.33 -0.67 11.41
N PRO A 244 -13.79 0.40 12.04
CA PRO A 244 -13.29 1.56 11.32
C PRO A 244 -12.29 1.18 10.22
N ALA A 245 -12.47 1.75 9.04
CA ALA A 245 -11.75 1.38 7.84
C ALA A 245 -11.18 2.61 7.13
N ARG A 246 -9.99 2.47 6.54
CA ARG A 246 -9.42 3.47 5.63
C ARG A 246 -9.92 3.25 4.23
N VAL A 247 -10.02 4.34 3.48
CA VAL A 247 -10.12 4.28 2.03
C VAL A 247 -8.74 3.92 1.47
N GLN A 248 -8.67 2.88 0.65
CA GLN A 248 -7.48 2.54 -0.12
C GLN A 248 -7.80 2.55 -1.61
N LEU A 249 -6.92 3.21 -2.36
CA LEU A 249 -6.92 3.26 -3.81
C LEU A 249 -5.65 2.58 -4.28
N SER A 250 -5.72 1.67 -5.23
CA SER A 250 -4.51 1.00 -5.71
C SER A 250 -4.57 0.56 -7.17
N ILE A 251 -3.38 0.29 -7.70
CA ILE A 251 -3.13 -0.53 -8.87
C ILE A 251 -2.11 -1.61 -8.50
N TRP A 252 -2.29 -2.84 -8.97
CA TRP A 252 -1.37 -3.94 -8.65
C TRP A 252 -1.36 -5.05 -9.71
N PRO A 253 -0.27 -5.83 -9.81
CA PRO A 253 -0.12 -6.83 -10.86
C PRO A 253 -0.70 -8.18 -10.41
N GLY A 254 -2.03 -8.31 -10.45
CA GLY A 254 -2.73 -9.57 -10.13
C GLY A 254 -2.26 -10.77 -10.97
N GLY A 255 -1.92 -10.54 -12.23
CA GLY A 255 -1.36 -11.53 -13.15
C GLY A 255 0.14 -11.75 -13.04
N ASN A 256 0.82 -11.27 -11.99
CA ASN A 256 2.25 -11.52 -11.79
C ASN A 256 2.51 -13.03 -11.59
N SER A 257 3.55 -13.54 -12.23
CA SER A 257 3.97 -14.96 -12.16
C SER A 257 4.27 -15.48 -10.75
N THR A 258 4.48 -14.60 -9.77
CA THR A 258 4.69 -14.99 -8.37
C THR A 258 3.39 -15.19 -7.57
N ASN A 259 2.25 -14.77 -8.11
CA ASN A 259 0.95 -14.95 -7.48
C ASN A 259 0.44 -16.40 -7.68
N SER A 260 -0.60 -16.77 -6.94
CA SER A 260 -1.24 -18.07 -7.15
C SER A 260 -1.88 -18.16 -8.53
N GLU A 261 -1.95 -19.36 -9.08
CA GLU A 261 -2.60 -19.62 -10.38
C GLU A 261 -4.04 -19.07 -10.41
N TYR A 262 -4.79 -19.24 -9.33
CA TYR A 262 -6.15 -18.71 -9.19
C TYR A 262 -6.21 -17.18 -9.24
N THR A 263 -5.23 -16.48 -8.64
CA THR A 263 -5.18 -15.01 -8.69
C THR A 263 -4.86 -14.54 -10.09
N ILE A 264 -3.92 -15.22 -10.77
CA ILE A 264 -3.55 -14.90 -12.16
C ILE A 264 -4.74 -15.12 -13.08
N GLU A 265 -5.45 -16.23 -12.95
CA GLU A 265 -6.64 -16.53 -13.76
C GLU A 265 -7.75 -15.51 -13.52
N TRP A 266 -8.07 -15.21 -12.25
CA TRP A 266 -9.05 -14.20 -11.88
C TRP A 266 -8.72 -12.81 -12.42
N ALA A 267 -7.43 -12.43 -12.43
CA ALA A 267 -6.97 -11.15 -12.97
C ALA A 267 -6.99 -11.07 -14.52
N GLY A 268 -7.58 -12.06 -15.21
CA GLY A 268 -7.65 -12.10 -16.66
C GLY A 268 -6.41 -12.69 -17.33
N GLY A 269 -5.58 -13.41 -16.56
CA GLY A 269 -4.37 -14.08 -17.03
C GLY A 269 -3.08 -13.35 -16.66
N ALA A 270 -1.97 -13.84 -17.23
CA ALA A 270 -0.65 -13.28 -16.98
C ALA A 270 -0.55 -11.84 -17.48
N ILE A 271 0.14 -11.01 -16.69
CA ILE A 271 0.38 -9.61 -17.04
C ILE A 271 1.33 -9.49 -18.23
N ASP A 272 1.00 -8.59 -19.17
CA ASP A 272 1.88 -8.25 -20.30
C ASP A 272 2.77 -7.06 -19.96
N TRP A 273 3.99 -7.34 -19.49
CA TRP A 273 5.00 -6.32 -19.21
C TRP A 273 5.55 -5.60 -20.46
N ASN A 274 5.04 -5.92 -21.66
CA ASN A 274 5.30 -5.20 -22.90
C ASN A 274 4.01 -4.55 -23.45
N SER A 275 3.04 -4.21 -22.59
CA SER A 275 1.82 -3.50 -22.95
C SER A 275 2.11 -2.18 -23.68
N GLU A 276 1.10 -1.63 -24.37
CA GLU A 276 1.23 -0.31 -24.99
C GLU A 276 1.53 0.78 -23.96
N ASP A 277 0.93 0.70 -22.77
CA ASP A 277 1.12 1.70 -21.71
C ASP A 277 2.53 1.62 -21.13
N ILE A 278 3.06 0.41 -20.89
CA ILE A 278 4.46 0.23 -20.51
C ILE A 278 5.42 0.76 -21.58
N LYS A 279 5.16 0.50 -22.87
CA LYS A 279 6.04 0.98 -23.96
C LYS A 279 6.02 2.50 -24.11
N ASN A 280 4.85 3.13 -23.93
CA ASN A 280 4.66 4.56 -24.16
C ASN A 280 5.03 5.40 -22.94
N TYR A 281 4.79 4.89 -21.72
CA TYR A 281 4.90 5.64 -20.47
C TYR A 281 5.86 5.03 -19.46
N GLY A 282 6.18 3.73 -19.58
CA GLY A 282 7.01 2.99 -18.62
C GLY A 282 6.24 2.38 -17.44
N TYR A 283 4.92 2.59 -17.38
CA TYR A 283 4.04 2.11 -16.32
C TYR A 283 2.61 1.91 -16.82
N ASP A 284 1.88 0.96 -16.23
CA ASP A 284 0.41 0.94 -16.27
C ASP A 284 -0.12 1.89 -15.18
N PHE A 285 -1.37 2.36 -15.29
CA PHE A 285 -1.90 3.32 -14.32
C PHE A 285 -3.42 3.30 -14.18
N ALA A 286 -3.90 3.69 -12.99
CA ALA A 286 -5.30 4.04 -12.72
C ALA A 286 -5.41 5.55 -12.45
N THR A 287 -6.51 6.17 -12.86
CA THR A 287 -6.68 7.64 -12.79
C THR A 287 -7.76 8.01 -11.78
N PHE A 288 -7.46 8.92 -10.86
CA PHE A 288 -8.39 9.41 -9.84
C PHE A 288 -8.55 10.93 -9.97
N SER A 289 -9.80 11.39 -9.98
CA SER A 289 -10.16 12.81 -10.10
C SER A 289 -10.57 13.41 -8.75
N SER A 290 -11.37 12.68 -7.97
CA SER A 290 -11.77 13.12 -6.64
C SER A 290 -12.20 11.95 -5.76
N VAL A 291 -12.12 12.14 -4.46
CA VAL A 291 -12.73 11.27 -3.44
C VAL A 291 -13.55 12.14 -2.49
N SER A 292 -14.76 11.73 -2.16
CA SER A 292 -15.56 12.35 -1.11
C SER A 292 -15.84 11.34 -0.02
N ILE A 293 -15.64 11.75 1.23
CA ILE A 293 -15.92 10.97 2.44
C ILE A 293 -16.98 11.74 3.22
N GLU A 294 -18.08 11.08 3.55
CA GLU A 294 -19.10 11.58 4.46
C GLU A 294 -19.17 10.64 5.66
N CYS A 295 -18.71 11.10 6.82
CA CYS A 295 -18.68 10.27 8.01
C CYS A 295 -20.09 9.99 8.54
N TYR A 296 -20.28 8.80 9.08
CA TYR A 296 -21.46 8.51 9.89
C TYR A 296 -21.50 9.40 11.12
N ASN A 297 -22.70 9.79 11.55
CA ASN A 297 -22.90 10.72 12.67
C ASN A 297 -23.77 10.07 13.76
N ALA A 298 -23.31 8.93 14.29
CA ALA A 298 -23.99 8.31 15.43
C ALA A 298 -23.76 9.14 16.70
N THR A 299 -24.75 9.15 17.60
CA THR A 299 -24.60 9.83 18.89
C THR A 299 -23.89 8.98 19.95
N SER A 300 -23.94 7.66 19.79
CA SER A 300 -23.29 6.63 20.60
C SER A 300 -22.76 5.51 19.70
N ALA A 301 -21.74 4.79 20.16
CA ALA A 301 -21.22 3.64 19.42
C ALA A 301 -22.34 2.62 19.11
N PRO A 302 -22.25 1.92 17.97
CA PRO A 302 -21.17 1.98 16.98
C PRO A 302 -21.35 3.13 15.97
N GLY A 303 -20.24 3.64 15.42
CA GLY A 303 -20.24 4.68 14.38
C GLY A 303 -20.20 6.13 14.87
N THR A 304 -19.71 6.37 16.10
CA THR A 304 -19.38 7.74 16.55
C THR A 304 -18.01 8.16 16.01
N ASN A 305 -17.79 9.46 15.92
CA ASN A 305 -16.57 10.09 15.43
C ASN A 305 -16.28 11.40 16.17
N LYS A 306 -16.49 11.42 17.49
CA LYS A 306 -16.46 12.64 18.31
C LYS A 306 -15.11 12.93 18.93
N GLY A 307 -14.30 11.89 19.17
CA GLY A 307 -12.97 12.00 19.74
C GLY A 307 -11.92 12.36 18.68
N LYS A 308 -10.66 12.05 18.98
CA LYS A 308 -9.51 12.19 18.07
C LYS A 308 -9.13 10.89 17.40
N SER A 309 -9.35 9.76 18.07
CA SER A 309 -8.92 8.45 17.56
C SER A 309 -9.81 7.28 17.97
N TYR A 310 -9.81 6.23 17.17
CA TYR A 310 -10.31 4.91 17.55
C TYR A 310 -9.19 4.00 18.04
N TYR A 311 -9.53 3.07 18.94
CA TYR A 311 -8.68 1.91 19.26
C TYR A 311 -9.56 0.72 19.65
N TYR A 312 -8.98 -0.49 19.68
CA TYR A 312 -9.68 -1.70 20.11
C TYR A 312 -9.32 -2.02 21.56
N ASN A 313 -10.33 -2.22 22.40
CA ASN A 313 -10.13 -2.61 23.81
C ASN A 313 -10.22 -4.12 24.05
N ASP A 314 -10.50 -4.92 23.01
CA ASP A 314 -10.61 -6.37 23.07
C ASP A 314 -10.27 -7.00 21.70
N ALA A 315 -9.58 -8.15 21.74
CA ALA A 315 -9.06 -8.86 20.58
C ALA A 315 -10.16 -9.51 19.71
N ALA A 316 -11.43 -9.53 20.14
CA ALA A 316 -12.54 -9.94 19.30
C ALA A 316 -12.64 -9.08 18.03
N GLY A 317 -12.15 -7.83 18.04
CA GLY A 317 -12.10 -6.96 16.86
C GLY A 317 -13.48 -6.70 16.26
N THR A 318 -14.53 -6.70 17.08
CA THR A 318 -15.90 -6.42 16.66
C THR A 318 -16.26 -4.97 16.95
N ASN A 319 -17.33 -4.46 16.35
CA ASN A 319 -17.72 -3.06 16.50
C ASN A 319 -17.94 -2.61 17.96
N ASN A 320 -18.34 -3.52 18.85
CA ASN A 320 -18.52 -3.25 20.28
C ASN A 320 -17.21 -3.18 21.08
N THR A 321 -16.06 -3.46 20.47
CA THR A 321 -14.73 -3.34 21.08
C THR A 321 -13.98 -2.09 20.62
N VAL A 322 -14.54 -1.38 19.62
CA VAL A 322 -14.02 -0.11 19.12
C VAL A 322 -14.40 1.00 20.10
N VAL A 323 -13.39 1.77 20.52
CA VAL A 323 -13.54 2.90 21.44
C VAL A 323 -13.18 4.19 20.73
N ASP A 324 -14.16 5.09 20.62
CA ASP A 324 -13.97 6.49 20.22
C ASP A 324 -13.38 7.28 21.41
N SER A 325 -12.18 7.83 21.24
CA SER A 325 -11.32 8.33 22.32
C SER A 325 -10.51 9.56 21.92
N ASP A 326 -9.79 10.13 22.88
CA ASP A 326 -8.87 11.26 22.64
C ASP A 326 -7.39 10.85 22.69
N LYS A 327 -7.07 9.55 22.49
CA LYS A 327 -5.69 9.09 22.48
C LYS A 327 -4.89 9.76 21.34
N PRO A 328 -3.57 9.94 21.50
CA PRO A 328 -2.73 10.55 20.47
C PRO A 328 -2.57 9.61 19.27
N THR A 329 -2.41 10.19 18.08
CA THR A 329 -2.23 9.45 16.82
C THR A 329 -0.88 9.71 16.15
N ILE A 330 -0.05 10.59 16.73
CA ILE A 330 1.16 11.11 16.09
C ILE A 330 2.39 10.59 16.81
N LEU A 331 3.22 9.83 16.11
CA LEU A 331 4.52 9.37 16.58
C LEU A 331 5.54 10.51 16.52
N ALA A 332 6.44 10.58 17.50
CA ALA A 332 7.56 11.51 17.46
C ALA A 332 8.64 11.12 16.43
N SER A 333 8.75 9.82 16.13
CA SER A 333 9.64 9.29 15.09
C SER A 333 9.19 7.90 14.62
N LEU A 334 9.76 7.39 13.52
CA LEU A 334 9.53 6.02 13.04
C LEU A 334 10.15 4.92 13.92
N GLN A 335 10.70 5.26 15.08
CA GLN A 335 11.05 4.28 16.12
C GLN A 335 9.91 4.09 17.12
N GLY A 336 8.90 4.95 17.10
CA GLY A 336 7.78 4.91 18.05
C GLY A 336 6.77 3.81 17.76
N THR A 337 5.96 3.51 18.78
CA THR A 337 4.89 2.51 18.76
C THR A 337 3.69 3.05 19.53
N GLY A 338 2.55 2.34 19.54
CA GLY A 338 1.40 2.73 20.35
C GLY A 338 1.67 2.74 21.87
N THR A 339 2.64 1.95 22.34
CA THR A 339 3.06 1.89 23.74
C THR A 339 4.18 2.89 24.09
N ASP A 340 4.94 3.36 23.10
CA ASP A 340 5.98 4.38 23.25
C ASP A 340 6.00 5.33 22.04
N MET A 341 5.10 6.31 22.07
CA MET A 341 4.92 7.29 20.98
C MET A 341 6.10 8.27 20.85
N GLU A 342 6.93 8.39 21.89
CA GLU A 342 8.05 9.35 21.96
C GLU A 342 9.41 8.70 21.63
N ALA A 343 9.43 7.39 21.34
CA ALA A 343 10.67 6.70 21.02
C ALA A 343 11.39 7.35 19.83
N GLY A 344 12.71 7.51 19.94
CA GLY A 344 13.54 8.16 18.93
C GLY A 344 13.34 9.68 18.80
N ALA A 345 12.51 10.31 19.64
CA ALA A 345 12.44 11.76 19.74
C ALA A 345 13.81 12.30 20.15
N SER A 346 14.44 13.10 19.27
CA SER A 346 15.76 13.66 19.55
C SER A 346 15.66 14.74 20.63
N SER A 347 15.94 14.42 21.89
CA SER A 347 16.46 15.43 22.81
C SER A 347 17.88 15.76 22.35
N ALA A 348 18.15 17.05 22.05
CA ALA A 348 19.48 17.50 21.69
C ALA A 348 20.53 16.92 22.66
N SER A 349 21.47 16.13 22.12
CA SER A 349 22.58 15.45 22.82
C SER A 349 22.27 14.06 23.39
N ALA A 350 22.29 13.03 22.54
CA ALA A 350 22.86 11.73 22.89
C ALA A 350 23.13 10.93 21.61
N SER A 351 24.39 10.58 21.39
CA SER A 351 24.73 9.53 20.44
C SER A 351 24.49 8.18 21.11
N SER A 352 23.70 7.28 20.51
CA SER A 352 24.00 5.84 20.48
C SER A 352 22.85 4.99 19.93
N SER A 353 23.26 3.95 19.18
CA SER A 353 22.53 2.72 18.82
C SER A 353 21.39 2.89 17.81
N ALA A 354 21.74 2.70 16.53
CA ALA A 354 20.76 2.34 15.50
C ALA A 354 20.11 1.01 15.90
N SER A 355 18.83 1.05 16.27
CA SER A 355 18.00 -0.15 16.37
C SER A 355 17.86 -0.79 14.99
N THR A 356 18.15 -2.08 14.89
CA THR A 356 17.99 -2.92 13.70
C THR A 356 16.53 -3.25 13.35
N ALA A 357 15.55 -2.64 14.02
CA ALA A 357 14.12 -2.92 13.84
C ALA A 357 13.61 -2.34 12.52
N ASN A 358 12.73 -3.08 11.84
CA ASN A 358 12.11 -2.61 10.60
C ASN A 358 11.08 -1.51 10.88
N THR A 359 11.12 -0.43 10.09
CA THR A 359 10.34 0.80 10.33
C THR A 359 9.30 1.12 9.26
N VAL A 360 9.39 0.51 8.06
CA VAL A 360 8.46 0.67 6.95
C VAL A 360 8.00 -0.70 6.40
N PRO A 361 6.69 -1.03 6.44
CA PRO A 361 6.16 -2.32 6.00
C PRO A 361 6.07 -2.45 4.48
N GLY A 362 6.16 -3.68 3.95
CA GLY A 362 6.07 -3.95 2.51
C GLY A 362 7.33 -3.59 1.70
N GLY A 363 8.40 -3.14 2.38
CA GLY A 363 9.66 -2.75 1.76
C GLY A 363 10.68 -3.89 1.68
N SER A 364 10.73 -4.59 0.55
CA SER A 364 12.01 -4.95 -0.04
C SER A 364 12.38 -3.84 -1.03
N SER A 365 12.63 -2.64 -0.51
CA SER A 365 13.14 -1.53 -1.30
C SER A 365 14.64 -1.77 -1.50
N GLY A 366 15.02 -2.19 -2.71
CA GLY A 366 16.38 -2.03 -3.18
C GLY A 366 16.81 -0.57 -2.99
N SER A 367 17.90 -0.38 -2.26
CA SER A 367 18.75 0.82 -2.22
C SER A 367 18.06 2.14 -2.55
N GLY A 368 17.73 2.90 -1.50
CA GLY A 368 17.50 4.32 -1.64
C GLY A 368 18.67 4.98 -2.39
N VAL A 369 18.37 5.71 -3.46
CA VAL A 369 19.30 6.72 -3.97
C VAL A 369 19.20 7.90 -3.02
N GLY A 370 20.09 7.90 -2.02
CA GLY A 370 20.26 9.01 -1.11
C GLY A 370 20.67 10.26 -1.87
N ASN A 371 19.83 11.29 -1.79
CA ASN A 371 20.23 12.64 -2.17
C ASN A 371 20.98 13.26 -0.97
N VAL A 372 22.29 12.99 -0.87
CA VAL A 372 23.17 13.69 0.06
C VAL A 372 23.67 14.95 -0.65
N VAL A 373 23.05 16.09 -0.34
CA VAL A 373 23.61 17.41 -0.65
C VAL A 373 24.41 17.87 0.57
N GLY A 374 25.73 17.95 0.42
CA GLY A 374 26.58 18.64 1.39
C GLY A 374 28.06 18.26 1.24
N GLY A 375 28.87 19.17 0.72
CA GLY A 375 30.32 19.07 0.82
C GLY A 375 31.10 19.82 -0.26
N ASP A 376 31.27 21.13 -0.07
CA ASP A 376 32.30 21.94 -0.73
C ASP A 376 33.66 21.24 -0.74
N THR A 377 34.29 21.17 -1.92
CA THR A 377 35.76 21.20 -2.02
C THR A 377 36.18 21.93 -3.30
N SER A 378 36.73 23.12 -3.07
CA SER A 378 37.60 23.87 -3.98
C SER A 378 38.85 23.08 -4.36
N GLY A 379 39.19 23.04 -5.66
CA GLY A 379 40.44 22.49 -6.16
C GLY A 379 40.66 22.75 -7.66
N SER A 380 41.42 23.80 -7.97
CA SER A 380 41.78 24.28 -9.30
C SER A 380 42.66 23.31 -10.11
N GLY A 381 42.51 23.31 -11.45
CA GLY A 381 43.46 22.67 -12.37
C GLY A 381 43.14 22.95 -13.85
N SER A 382 43.94 23.82 -14.47
CA SER A 382 43.86 24.34 -15.85
C SER A 382 44.59 23.48 -16.90
N GLY A 383 44.13 23.50 -18.17
CA GLY A 383 45.00 23.16 -19.32
C GLY A 383 44.29 22.79 -20.65
N SER A 384 44.49 23.63 -21.67
CA SER A 384 44.12 23.58 -23.11
C SER A 384 44.61 22.31 -23.85
N SER A 385 44.24 21.90 -25.09
CA SER A 385 43.91 22.60 -26.35
C SER A 385 43.51 21.62 -27.49
N SER A 386 42.54 22.02 -28.32
CA SER A 386 42.36 21.89 -29.79
C SER A 386 42.66 20.61 -30.63
N GLY A 387 41.70 20.25 -31.51
CA GLY A 387 41.94 19.53 -32.79
C GLY A 387 40.68 19.01 -33.52
N SER A 388 40.36 19.60 -34.69
CA SER A 388 39.25 19.35 -35.67
C SER A 388 39.30 17.94 -36.32
N SER A 389 38.29 17.30 -36.98
CA SER A 389 37.28 17.77 -37.95
C SER A 389 36.28 16.64 -38.39
N THR A 390 35.06 17.03 -38.84
CA THR A 390 34.12 16.40 -39.83
C THR A 390 33.49 15.01 -39.52
N THR A 391 32.18 14.69 -39.68
CA THR A 391 31.16 15.08 -40.68
C THR A 391 29.73 14.61 -40.28
N SER A 392 28.71 15.36 -40.72
CA SER A 392 27.31 14.99 -41.09
C SER A 392 26.23 14.49 -40.08
N SER A 393 25.18 15.33 -39.99
CA SER A 393 23.72 15.08 -39.93
C SER A 393 23.06 14.39 -38.73
N SER A 394 22.29 15.15 -37.95
CA SER A 394 20.82 15.03 -37.76
C SER A 394 20.37 15.91 -36.60
N ASP A 395 19.50 16.90 -36.89
CA ASP A 395 18.84 17.73 -35.87
C ASP A 395 17.63 16.97 -35.30
N CYS A 396 17.76 16.50 -34.07
CA CYS A 396 16.65 16.17 -33.17
C CYS A 396 16.99 16.81 -31.81
N ALA A 397 16.39 17.96 -31.51
CA ALA A 397 16.49 18.60 -30.20
C ALA A 397 15.41 18.01 -29.28
N ALA A 398 15.83 17.35 -28.19
CA ALA A 398 14.97 16.97 -27.07
C ALA A 398 15.70 17.23 -25.75
N THR A 399 15.09 18.06 -24.91
CA THR A 399 15.45 18.29 -23.51
C THR A 399 14.75 17.25 -22.65
N GLY A 400 15.50 16.49 -21.84
CA GLY A 400 14.95 15.75 -20.69
C GLY A 400 15.04 14.22 -20.78
N PHE A 401 16.14 13.70 -20.21
CA PHE A 401 16.37 12.35 -19.68
C PHE A 401 16.17 11.12 -20.62
N THR A 402 17.22 10.88 -21.39
CA THR A 402 17.73 9.64 -22.02
C THR A 402 16.79 8.44 -22.27
N VAL A 403 16.43 8.34 -23.55
CA VAL A 403 16.22 7.13 -24.36
C VAL A 403 17.56 6.42 -24.57
N ASP A 404 17.59 5.08 -24.55
CA ASP A 404 18.59 4.31 -25.28
C ASP A 404 17.90 3.35 -26.26
N CYS A 405 18.30 3.44 -27.52
CA CYS A 405 17.86 2.63 -28.63
C CYS A 405 19.09 1.98 -29.25
N ASN A 406 19.20 0.65 -29.19
CA ASN A 406 19.67 -0.08 -30.37
C ASN A 406 19.28 -1.56 -30.39
N ASN A 407 18.76 -1.96 -31.55
CA ASN A 407 18.56 -3.30 -32.09
C ASN A 407 19.65 -3.41 -33.22
N SER A 408 20.40 -4.49 -33.47
CA SER A 408 20.04 -5.89 -33.68
C SER A 408 21.30 -6.78 -33.78
N GLY A 409 21.15 -8.09 -33.51
CA GLY A 409 21.89 -9.13 -34.25
C GLY A 409 22.47 -10.34 -33.49
N SER A 410 21.67 -11.41 -33.35
CA SER A 410 22.05 -12.84 -33.43
C SER A 410 23.17 -13.44 -32.54
N GLY A 411 22.80 -14.40 -31.67
CA GLY A 411 23.72 -15.45 -31.19
C GLY A 411 23.25 -16.22 -29.94
N SER A 412 22.97 -17.51 -30.11
CA SER A 412 22.49 -18.43 -29.07
C SER A 412 23.51 -18.72 -27.95
N LYS A 413 23.04 -18.76 -26.69
CA LYS A 413 23.15 -19.86 -25.69
C LYS A 413 23.31 -19.37 -24.23
N SER A 414 22.44 -19.94 -23.39
CA SER A 414 22.62 -20.38 -21.99
C SER A 414 23.10 -19.41 -20.91
N GLY A 415 22.17 -19.12 -19.98
CA GLY A 415 22.37 -19.34 -18.54
C GLY A 415 23.05 -18.22 -17.75
N ALA A 416 22.28 -17.53 -16.90
CA ALA A 416 22.46 -17.50 -15.45
C ALA A 416 21.57 -16.43 -14.79
N ALA A 417 20.81 -16.89 -13.79
CA ALA A 417 20.42 -16.21 -12.56
C ALA A 417 20.11 -14.70 -12.61
N GLY A 418 18.83 -14.38 -12.80
CA GLY A 418 18.25 -13.13 -12.30
C GLY A 418 17.88 -13.32 -10.82
N GLY A 419 18.36 -12.43 -9.96
CA GLY A 419 18.02 -12.39 -8.55
C GLY A 419 16.52 -12.18 -8.35
N ASN A 420 15.90 -13.05 -7.57
CA ASN A 420 14.50 -12.95 -7.19
C ASN A 420 14.34 -11.90 -6.09
N ASP A 421 14.12 -10.64 -6.48
CA ASP A 421 13.55 -9.66 -5.57
C ASP A 421 12.05 -9.96 -5.42
N LYS A 422 11.62 -10.28 -4.19
CA LYS A 422 10.24 -10.62 -3.87
C LYS A 422 9.38 -9.36 -3.95
N VAL A 423 8.64 -9.22 -5.05
CA VAL A 423 7.64 -8.17 -5.24
C VAL A 423 6.35 -8.59 -4.54
N PHE A 424 6.08 -8.04 -3.35
CA PHE A 424 4.77 -8.14 -2.72
C PHE A 424 3.92 -6.95 -3.18
N GLY A 425 3.02 -7.21 -4.14
CA GLY A 425 2.07 -6.24 -4.68
C GLY A 425 0.81 -6.17 -3.83
N ALA A 426 0.27 -4.97 -3.70
CA ALA A 426 -0.75 -4.63 -2.71
C ALA A 426 -2.18 -4.86 -3.19
N SER A 427 -2.77 -5.91 -2.63
CA SER A 427 -4.10 -5.91 -2.03
C SER A 427 -3.96 -6.76 -0.76
N ALA A 428 -4.73 -6.52 0.30
CA ALA A 428 -4.74 -7.44 1.46
C ALA A 428 -4.95 -8.89 1.00
N PHE A 429 -5.66 -9.07 -0.12
CA PHE A 429 -5.83 -10.33 -0.83
C PHE A 429 -4.51 -11.00 -1.29
N ALA A 430 -3.57 -10.30 -1.94
CA ALA A 430 -2.33 -10.94 -2.43
C ALA A 430 -1.40 -11.43 -1.31
N ALA A 431 -1.38 -10.75 -0.15
CA ALA A 431 -0.57 -11.17 1.00
C ALA A 431 -1.24 -12.30 1.82
N ILE A 432 -2.58 -12.32 1.92
CA ILE A 432 -3.33 -13.35 2.66
C ILE A 432 -3.39 -14.69 1.90
N VAL A 433 -3.43 -14.66 0.56
CA VAL A 433 -3.46 -15.87 -0.30
C VAL A 433 -2.23 -16.77 -0.09
N ALA A 434 -1.09 -16.24 0.37
CA ALA A 434 0.11 -17.04 0.61
C ALA A 434 0.09 -17.85 1.94
N PHE A 435 -0.68 -17.45 2.95
CA PHE A 435 -0.56 -18.04 4.30
C PHE A 435 -1.59 -19.14 4.61
N VAL A 436 -2.77 -19.16 3.98
CA VAL A 436 -3.80 -20.17 4.30
C VAL A 436 -3.45 -21.58 3.77
N PHE A 437 -2.57 -21.70 2.77
CA PHE A 437 -2.21 -23.00 2.20
C PHE A 437 -1.16 -23.81 2.98
N LEU A 438 -0.45 -23.22 3.95
CA LEU A 438 0.58 -23.94 4.74
C LEU A 438 0.04 -24.62 6.00
N ALA A 439 -1.26 -24.48 6.31
CA ALA A 439 -1.90 -25.13 7.46
C ALA A 439 -2.73 -26.37 7.09
N TRP A 440 -2.76 -26.76 5.82
CA TRP A 440 -3.50 -27.92 5.31
C TRP A 440 -2.67 -28.79 4.33
N LEU A 441 -1.38 -28.94 4.64
CA LEU A 441 -0.52 -30.08 4.31
C LEU A 441 0.33 -30.39 5.55
#